data_AF-A0A928LJK3-F1
#
_entry.id   AF-A0A928LJK3-F1
#
_cell.length_a   1.000
_cell.length_b   1.000
_cell.length_c   1.000
_cell.angle_alpha   90.00
_cell.angle_beta   90.00
_cell.angle_gamma   90.00
#
_symmetry.space_group_name_H-M   'P 1'
#
loop_
_entity.id
_entity.type
_entity.pdbx_description
1 polymer ?
#
loop_
_entity_poly.entity_id
_entity_poly.type
_entity_poly.pdbx_seq_one_letter_code
_entity_poly.pdbx_strand_id
1 'polypeptide(L)'
;MQDIKRRRKKAILFTLIVILIAIILTLTAKYVISFPCVFYKLTGLYCPGCGNTRAAIALLSFDFPKAFSYNAFFFFEFFYIVWVYIFSVINYIKNKRFSYHSPSKLFDCLMLAAFFIWGIVRNFI
;
A
#
# COMPACT_ATOMS: atom_id res chain seq x y z
N MET A 1 29.65 -6.67 14.50
CA MET A 1 29.58 -5.85 13.27
C MET A 1 29.16 -6.63 12.01
N GLN A 2 29.69 -7.83 11.76
CA GLN A 2 29.42 -8.63 10.55
C GLN A 2 27.93 -9.05 10.40
N ASP A 3 27.28 -9.41 11.51
CA ASP A 3 25.85 -9.77 11.56
C ASP A 3 24.90 -8.65 11.09
N ILE A 4 25.23 -7.39 11.40
CA ILE A 4 24.44 -6.22 10.99
C ILE A 4 24.61 -5.99 9.48
N LYS A 5 25.84 -6.10 8.95
CA LYS A 5 26.11 -5.99 7.51
C LYS A 5 25.34 -7.06 6.72
N ARG A 6 25.29 -8.31 7.21
CA ARG A 6 24.51 -9.41 6.59
C ARG A 6 23.01 -9.11 6.59
N ARG A 7 22.45 -8.65 7.71
CA ARG A 7 21.02 -8.29 7.81
C ARG A 7 20.65 -7.12 6.90
N ARG A 8 21.49 -6.10 6.82
CA ARG A 8 21.31 -4.97 5.89
C ARG A 8 21.24 -5.44 4.44
N LYS A 9 22.17 -6.30 4.00
CA LYS A 9 22.13 -6.87 2.64
C LYS A 9 20.83 -7.63 2.36
N LYS A 10 20.38 -8.48 3.30
CA LYS A 10 19.10 -9.20 3.18
C LYS A 10 17.90 -8.25 3.11
N ALA A 11 17.88 -7.21 3.95
CA ALA A 11 16.81 -6.21 3.95
C ALA A 11 16.76 -5.45 2.61
N ILE A 12 17.91 -4.98 2.11
CA ILE A 12 18.00 -4.29 0.82
C ILE A 12 17.52 -5.21 -0.31
N LEU A 13 17.99 -6.45 -0.37
CA LEU A 13 17.55 -7.41 -1.38
C LEU A 13 16.03 -7.63 -1.33
N PHE A 14 15.47 -7.80 -0.12
CA PHE A 14 14.04 -7.94 0.08
C PHE A 14 13.27 -6.68 -0.38
N THR A 15 13.74 -5.48 -0.04
CA THR A 15 13.15 -4.21 -0.51
C THR A 15 13.15 -4.13 -2.03
N LEU A 16 14.26 -4.47 -2.69
CA LEU A 16 14.37 -4.46 -4.14
C LEU A 16 13.39 -5.44 -4.80
N ILE A 17 13.23 -6.64 -4.22
CA ILE A 17 12.26 -7.64 -4.70
C ILE A 17 10.83 -7.10 -4.55
N VAL A 18 10.47 -6.51 -3.41
CA VAL A 18 9.13 -5.94 -3.19
C VAL A 18 8.84 -4.80 -4.17
N ILE A 19 9.80 -3.90 -4.39
CA ILE A 19 9.65 -2.80 -5.35
C ILE A 19 9.51 -3.37 -6.77
N LEU A 20 10.32 -4.35 -7.15
CA LEU A 20 10.25 -5.00 -8.46
C LEU A 20 8.88 -5.66 -8.68
N ILE A 21 8.38 -6.39 -7.68
CA ILE A 21 7.04 -7.00 -7.73
C ILE A 21 5.97 -5.91 -7.86
N ALA A 22 6.04 -4.83 -7.07
CA ALA A 22 5.08 -3.73 -7.16
C ALA A 22 5.08 -3.08 -8.56
N ILE A 23 6.25 -2.88 -9.16
CA ILE A 23 6.39 -2.37 -10.52
C ILE A 23 5.77 -3.36 -11.53
N ILE A 24 6.14 -4.64 -11.48
CA ILE A 24 5.60 -5.68 -12.37
C ILE A 24 4.08 -5.77 -12.25
N LEU A 25 3.55 -5.83 -11.03
CA LEU A 25 2.11 -5.87 -10.79
C LEU A 25 1.41 -4.64 -11.36
N THR A 26 2.03 -3.47 -11.29
CA THR A 26 1.44 -2.23 -11.83
C THR A 26 1.48 -2.16 -13.35
N LEU A 27 2.60 -2.56 -13.96
CA LEU A 27 2.73 -2.60 -15.42
C LEU A 27 1.81 -3.64 -16.05
N THR A 28 1.63 -4.78 -15.38
CA THR A 28 0.72 -5.84 -15.81
C THR A 28 -0.73 -5.56 -15.41
N ALA A 29 -0.99 -4.77 -14.37
CA ALA A 29 -2.33 -4.42 -13.92
C ALA A 29 -3.16 -3.74 -15.01
N LYS A 30 -2.56 -2.97 -15.92
CA LYS A 30 -3.30 -2.43 -17.06
C LYS A 30 -3.88 -3.52 -17.98
N TYR A 31 -3.20 -4.67 -18.07
CA TYR A 31 -3.60 -5.82 -18.89
C TYR A 31 -4.47 -6.82 -18.12
N VAL A 32 -4.32 -6.89 -16.79
CA VAL A 32 -5.05 -7.83 -15.91
C VAL A 32 -6.32 -7.20 -15.31
N ILE A 33 -6.33 -5.89 -15.04
CA ILE A 33 -7.47 -5.15 -14.43
C ILE A 33 -8.36 -4.53 -15.52
N SER A 34 -8.55 -5.25 -16.63
CA SER A 34 -9.71 -5.02 -17.50
C SER A 34 -10.97 -5.72 -16.98
N PHE A 35 -10.86 -6.52 -15.90
CA PHE A 35 -12.04 -7.07 -15.25
C PHE A 35 -12.79 -5.99 -14.48
N PRO A 36 -14.07 -5.71 -14.83
CA PRO A 36 -14.89 -4.80 -14.07
C PRO A 36 -15.02 -5.32 -12.63
N CYS A 37 -14.87 -4.41 -11.66
CA CYS A 37 -14.96 -4.72 -10.23
C CYS A 37 -16.26 -5.50 -9.96
N VAL A 38 -16.13 -6.78 -9.58
CA VAL A 38 -17.28 -7.65 -9.30
C VAL A 38 -18.13 -7.07 -8.18
N PHE A 39 -17.50 -6.46 -7.18
CA PHE A 39 -18.20 -5.76 -6.10
C PHE A 39 -19.10 -4.66 -6.66
N TYR A 40 -18.58 -3.78 -7.51
CA TYR A 40 -19.39 -2.74 -8.16
C TYR A 40 -20.53 -3.32 -9.02
N LYS A 41 -20.27 -4.42 -9.74
CA LYS A 41 -21.32 -5.09 -10.52
C LYS A 41 -22.45 -5.66 -9.66
N LEU A 42 -22.14 -6.12 -8.45
CA LEU A 42 -23.12 -6.75 -7.55
C LEU A 42 -23.85 -5.72 -6.68
N THR A 43 -23.16 -4.69 -6.20
CA THR A 43 -23.70 -3.75 -5.19
C THR A 43 -23.97 -2.34 -5.75
N GLY A 44 -23.42 -2.00 -6.91
CA GLY A 44 -23.40 -0.63 -7.43
C GLY A 44 -22.43 0.30 -6.68
N LEU A 45 -21.75 -0.19 -5.63
CA LEU A 45 -20.83 0.60 -4.81
C LEU A 45 -19.38 0.42 -5.28
N TYR A 46 -18.61 1.49 -5.29
CA TYR A 46 -17.16 1.44 -5.48
C TYR A 46 -16.48 0.80 -4.28
N CYS A 47 -15.75 -0.29 -4.50
CA CYS A 47 -14.93 -0.86 -3.44
C CYS A 47 -13.68 0.00 -3.21
N PRO A 48 -13.23 0.16 -1.95
CA PRO A 48 -12.07 1.00 -1.64
C PRO A 48 -10.77 0.43 -2.25
N GLY A 49 -10.70 -0.89 -2.46
CA GLY A 49 -9.54 -1.56 -3.05
C GLY A 49 -9.30 -1.25 -4.53
N CYS A 50 -10.34 -1.27 -5.37
CA CYS A 50 -10.19 -0.99 -6.81
C CYS A 50 -9.76 0.46 -7.08
N GLY A 51 -10.20 1.40 -6.24
CA GLY A 51 -9.72 2.78 -6.25
C GLY A 51 -8.23 2.88 -5.93
N ASN A 52 -7.76 2.15 -4.91
CA ASN A 52 -6.34 2.10 -4.54
C ASN A 52 -5.46 1.55 -5.67
N THR A 53 -5.90 0.50 -6.37
CA THR A 53 -5.09 -0.04 -7.46
C THR A 53 -4.95 0.95 -8.62
N ARG A 54 -6.04 1.63 -9.00
CA ARG A 54 -5.98 2.69 -10.04
C ARG A 54 -5.13 3.88 -9.60
N ALA A 55 -5.25 4.29 -8.33
CA ALA A 55 -4.42 5.35 -7.76
C ALA A 55 -2.94 4.97 -7.76
N ALA A 56 -2.59 3.73 -7.38
CA ALA A 56 -1.22 3.22 -7.42
C ALA A 56 -0.64 3.20 -8.84
N ILE A 57 -1.42 2.77 -9.84
CA ILE A 57 -1.00 2.78 -11.26
C ILE A 57 -0.73 4.21 -11.74
N ALA A 58 -1.62 5.16 -11.42
CA ALA A 58 -1.43 6.55 -11.77
C ALA A 58 -0.20 7.16 -11.05
N LEU A 59 -0.02 6.87 -9.76
CA LEU A 59 1.12 7.33 -8.98
C LEU A 59 2.45 6.84 -9.55
N LEU A 60 2.55 5.56 -9.93
CA LEU A 60 3.75 4.98 -10.54
C LEU A 60 3.99 5.47 -11.98
N SER A 61 2.95 5.95 -12.64
CA SER A 61 3.05 6.67 -13.93
C SER A 61 3.39 8.16 -13.75
N PHE A 62 3.66 8.61 -12.51
CA PHE A 62 3.88 10.00 -12.13
C PHE A 62 2.69 10.95 -12.37
N ASP A 63 1.48 10.42 -12.49
CA ASP A 63 0.24 11.18 -12.67
C ASP A 63 -0.48 11.35 -11.31
N PHE A 64 0.03 12.28 -10.50
CA PHE A 64 -0.50 12.58 -9.17
C PHE A 64 -1.96 13.08 -9.18
N PRO A 65 -2.38 14.00 -10.09
CA PRO A 65 -3.76 14.46 -10.12
C PRO A 65 -4.75 13.31 -10.38
N LYS A 66 -4.41 12.41 -11.29
CA LYS A 66 -5.24 11.23 -11.59
C LYS A 66 -5.23 10.21 -10.47
N ALA A 67 -4.10 10.03 -9.78
CA ALA A 67 -4.06 9.19 -8.59
C ALA A 67 -5.00 9.70 -7.49
N PHE A 68 -5.02 11.03 -7.30
CA PHE A 68 -5.88 11.68 -6.32
C PHE A 68 -7.36 11.55 -6.67
N SER A 69 -7.72 11.71 -7.96
CA SER A 69 -9.10 11.53 -8.40
C SER A 69 -9.61 10.10 -8.26
N TYR A 70 -8.73 9.09 -8.34
CA TYR A 70 -9.11 7.70 -8.10
C TYR A 70 -9.35 7.38 -6.63
N ASN A 71 -8.48 7.84 -5.72
CA ASN A 71 -8.71 7.75 -4.29
C ASN A 71 -7.80 8.71 -3.52
N ALA A 72 -8.34 9.81 -2.99
CA ALA A 72 -7.56 10.76 -2.19
C ALA A 72 -6.95 10.11 -0.92
N PHE A 73 -7.68 9.19 -0.28
CA PHE A 73 -7.22 8.53 0.95
C PHE A 73 -6.02 7.60 0.71
N PHE A 74 -5.83 7.13 -0.53
CA PHE A 74 -4.70 6.28 -0.90
C PHE A 74 -3.34 6.89 -0.54
N PHE A 75 -3.19 8.21 -0.61
CA PHE A 75 -1.93 8.86 -0.25
C PHE A 75 -1.62 8.70 1.24
N PHE A 76 -2.61 8.88 2.12
CA PHE A 76 -2.44 8.67 3.56
C PHE A 76 -2.07 7.22 3.86
N GLU A 77 -2.75 6.27 3.22
CA GLU A 77 -2.43 4.85 3.35
C GLU A 77 -1.04 4.51 2.85
N PHE A 78 -0.65 5.06 1.70
CA PHE A 78 0.65 4.85 1.10
C PHE A 78 1.77 5.30 2.04
N PHE A 79 1.68 6.54 2.56
CA PHE A 79 2.67 7.05 3.51
C PHE A 79 2.68 6.25 4.82
N TYR A 80 1.52 5.82 5.30
CA TYR A 80 1.42 4.97 6.48
C TYR A 80 2.11 3.61 6.28
N ILE A 81 1.83 2.92 5.16
CA ILE A 81 2.45 1.62 4.82
C ILE A 81 3.97 1.77 4.66
N VAL A 82 4.43 2.82 3.99
CA VAL A 82 5.87 3.12 3.83
C VAL A 82 6.53 3.33 5.20
N TRP A 83 5.88 4.06 6.10
CA TRP A 83 6.39 4.30 7.45
C TRP A 83 6.47 3.01 8.28
N VAL A 84 5.40 2.20 8.29
CA VAL A 84 5.40 0.88 8.97
C VAL A 84 6.52 0.02 8.40
N TYR A 85 6.66 -0.05 7.07
CA TYR A 85 7.71 -0.82 6.41
C TYR A 85 9.12 -0.40 6.85
N ILE A 86 9.41 0.91 6.88
CA ILE A 86 10.70 1.43 7.36
C ILE A 86 10.94 1.03 8.80
N PHE A 87 9.93 1.17 9.67
CA PHE A 87 10.02 0.74 11.07
C PHE A 87 10.31 -0.76 11.20
N SER A 88 9.64 -1.61 10.42
CA SER A 88 9.88 -3.05 10.36
C SER A 88 11.30 -3.40 9.94
N VAL A 89 11.82 -2.73 8.91
CA VAL A 89 13.19 -2.91 8.40
C VAL A 89 14.22 -2.49 9.45
N ILE A 90 14.02 -1.35 10.10
CA ILE A 90 14.90 -0.86 11.17
C ILE A 90 14.92 -1.86 12.34
N ASN A 91 13.75 -2.33 12.78
CA ASN A 91 13.65 -3.31 13.86
C ASN A 91 14.28 -4.66 13.51
N TYR A 92 14.16 -5.10 12.26
CA TYR A 92 14.82 -6.32 11.80
C TYR A 92 16.35 -6.16 11.84
N ILE A 93 16.87 -5.03 11.33
CA ILE A 93 18.31 -4.76 11.28
C ILE A 93 18.90 -4.58 12.68
N LYS A 94 18.20 -3.90 13.60
CA LYS A 94 18.69 -3.66 14.97
C LYS A 94 18.43 -4.89 15.86
N ASN A 95 17.17 -5.29 15.97
CA ASN A 95 16.67 -6.17 17.02
C ASN A 95 16.42 -7.62 16.57
N LYS A 96 16.66 -7.97 15.29
CA LYS A 96 16.32 -9.28 14.69
C LYS A 96 14.81 -9.61 14.75
N ARG A 97 13.96 -8.59 14.93
CA ARG A 97 12.50 -8.74 15.00
C ARG A 97 11.85 -7.98 13.85
N PHE A 98 11.07 -8.67 13.03
CA PHE A 98 10.22 -8.04 12.03
C PHE A 98 8.84 -7.77 12.66
N SER A 99 8.35 -6.55 12.53
CA SER A 99 7.01 -6.16 12.99
C SER A 99 6.14 -5.88 11.78
N TYR A 100 4.90 -6.33 11.74
CA TYR A 100 3.96 -6.00 10.65
C TYR A 100 3.01 -4.86 11.00
N HIS A 101 3.17 -4.31 12.20
CA HIS A 101 2.34 -3.28 12.79
C HIS A 101 3.19 -2.07 13.16
N SER A 102 2.57 -0.89 13.26
CA SER A 102 3.26 0.31 13.75
C SER A 102 3.63 0.20 15.23
N PRO A 103 4.45 1.09 15.79
CA PRO A 103 4.69 1.14 17.24
C PRO A 103 3.41 1.18 18.09
N SER A 104 2.28 1.66 17.54
CA SER A 104 1.01 1.79 18.25
C SER A 104 -0.09 1.01 17.54
N LYS A 105 -0.56 -0.10 18.16
CA LYS A 105 -1.69 -0.88 17.63
C LYS A 105 -2.97 -0.06 17.49
N LEU A 106 -3.16 0.95 18.34
CA LEU A 106 -4.28 1.87 18.24
C LEU A 106 -4.24 2.62 16.91
N PHE A 107 -3.06 3.08 16.49
CA PHE A 107 -2.91 3.80 15.23
C PHE A 107 -3.23 2.91 14.02
N ASP A 108 -2.82 1.64 14.06
CA ASP A 108 -3.16 0.64 13.03
C ASP A 108 -4.68 0.43 12.95
N CYS A 109 -5.35 0.29 14.10
CA CYS A 109 -6.80 0.17 14.16
C CYS A 109 -7.50 1.42 13.62
N LEU A 110 -7.00 2.62 13.96
CA LEU A 110 -7.55 3.89 13.46
C LEU A 110 -7.39 4.01 11.94
N MET A 111 -6.22 3.65 11.39
CA MET A 111 -6.00 3.65 9.95
C MET A 111 -6.89 2.65 9.23
N LEU A 112 -7.06 1.45 9.77
CA LEU A 112 -7.96 0.44 9.21
C LEU A 112 -9.43 0.89 9.25
N ALA A 113 -9.86 1.48 10.37
CA ALA A 113 -11.20 2.05 10.49
C ALA A 113 -11.41 3.19 9.48
N ALA A 114 -10.43 4.10 9.36
CA ALA A 114 -10.47 5.21 8.41
C ALA A 114 -10.56 4.73 6.95
N PHE A 115 -9.87 3.64 6.59
CA PHE A 115 -9.98 3.02 5.27
C PHE A 115 -11.42 2.58 4.95
N PHE A 116 -12.06 1.86 5.88
CA PHE A 116 -13.44 1.41 5.67
C PHE A 116 -14.43 2.58 5.70
N ILE A 117 -14.27 3.53 6.63
CA ILE A 117 -15.11 4.72 6.72
C ILE A 117 -15.02 5.53 5.43
N TRP A 118 -13.80 5.83 4.96
CA TRP A 118 -13.60 6.55 3.71
C TRP A 118 -14.18 5.77 2.51
N GLY A 119 -13.99 4.45 2.50
CA GLY A 119 -14.58 3.56 1.50
C GLY A 119 -16.10 3.64 1.43
N ILE A 120 -16.78 3.89 2.56
CA ILE A 120 -18.22 4.11 2.60
C ILE A 120 -18.54 5.55 2.18
N VAL A 121 -17.93 6.55 2.81
CA VAL A 121 -18.21 7.99 2.56
C VAL A 121 -18.06 8.35 1.09
N ARG A 122 -17.01 7.85 0.42
CA ARG A 122 -16.74 8.13 -0.99
C ARG A 122 -17.81 7.64 -1.98
N ASN A 123 -18.74 6.81 -1.54
CA ASN A 123 -19.83 6.31 -2.38
C ASN A 123 -21.05 7.23 -2.36
N PHE A 124 -21.10 8.20 -1.44
CA PHE A 124 -22.24 9.10 -1.25
C PHE A 124 -21.94 10.57 -1.58
N ILE A 125 -20.69 10.87 -1.94
CA ILE A 125 -20.22 12.18 -2.41
C ILE A 125 -19.92 12.10 -3.90
#